data_AF-A0A660UP36-F1
#
_entry.id   AF-A0A660UP36-F1
#
_cell.length_a   1.000
_cell.length_b   1.000
_cell.length_c   1.000
_cell.angle_alpha   90.00
_cell.angle_beta   90.00
_cell.angle_gamma   90.00
#
_symmetry.space_group_name_H-M   'P 1'
#
loop_
_entity.id
_entity.type
_entity.pdbx_description
1 polymer ?
#
loop_
_entity_poly.entity_id
_entity_poly.type
_entity_poly.pdbx_seq_one_letter_code
_entity_poly.pdbx_strand_id
1 'polypeptide(L)'
;HGMWMNCISMLSGAITYILVSLLGPRTSFNMDQLLHRGKYEIEADKVQATQESLPRWKKIVGITKEFTKMDMIPYIASIGIMFTHWIGFSVVSIVYLIIKNNAGFHANLYWLRVWQVLIYHWFILGIVATVWIVFGGIKDLKKLFKRLDAAKRSDLDDGRVVGHHSLADEQELSDVLED
;
A
#
# COMPACT_ATOMS: atom_id res chain seq x y z
N HIS A 1 -15.65 25.36 -9.78
CA HIS A 1 -16.70 24.34 -10.04
C HIS A 1 -16.35 22.93 -9.54
N GLY A 2 -15.13 22.40 -9.75
CA GLY A 2 -14.78 21.02 -9.32
C GLY A 2 -14.85 20.73 -7.81
N MET A 3 -14.54 21.71 -6.95
CA MET A 3 -14.63 21.54 -5.49
C MET A 3 -16.06 21.24 -5.01
N TRP A 4 -17.05 21.96 -5.54
CA TRP A 4 -18.46 21.76 -5.21
C TRP A 4 -18.97 20.39 -5.68
N MET A 5 -18.54 19.93 -6.85
CA MET A 5 -18.90 18.63 -7.39
C MET A 5 -18.38 17.48 -6.51
N ASN A 6 -17.14 17.59 -6.01
CA ASN A 6 -16.56 16.61 -5.09
C ASN A 6 -17.29 16.58 -3.74
N CYS A 7 -17.65 17.74 -3.19
CA CYS A 7 -18.41 17.81 -1.94
C CYS A 7 -19.78 17.13 -2.06
N ILE A 8 -20.50 17.37 -3.16
CA ILE A 8 -21.81 16.76 -3.40
C ILE A 8 -21.67 15.24 -3.54
N SER A 9 -20.66 14.76 -4.28
CA SER A 9 -20.41 13.31 -4.44
C SER A 9 -20.05 12.61 -3.13
N MET A 10 -19.24 13.25 -2.28
CA MET A 10 -18.89 12.70 -0.96
C MET A 10 -20.12 12.64 -0.05
N LEU A 11 -20.94 13.70 -0.06
CA LEU A 11 -22.17 13.76 0.74
C LEU A 11 -23.20 12.74 0.29
N SER A 12 -23.42 12.60 -1.02
CA SER A 12 -24.38 11.61 -1.54
C SER A 12 -23.98 10.19 -1.16
N GLY A 13 -22.69 9.84 -1.30
CA GLY A 13 -22.18 8.52 -0.92
C GLY A 13 -22.35 8.22 0.57
N ALA A 14 -22.06 9.20 1.44
CA ALA A 14 -22.24 9.07 2.88
C ALA A 14 -23.71 8.85 3.26
N ILE A 15 -24.63 9.63 2.67
CA ILE A 15 -26.07 9.50 2.93
C ILE A 15 -26.59 8.14 2.47
N THR A 16 -26.23 7.70 1.26
CA THR A 16 -26.64 6.39 0.75
C THR A 16 -26.14 5.26 1.65
N TYR A 17 -24.88 5.31 2.10
CA TYR A 17 -24.32 4.30 3.01
C TYR A 17 -25.10 4.25 4.34
N ILE A 18 -25.38 5.40 4.95
CA ILE A 18 -26.13 5.48 6.21
C ILE A 18 -27.54 4.90 6.04
N LEU A 19 -28.24 5.28 4.97
CA LEU A 19 -29.60 4.80 4.70
C LEU A 19 -29.63 3.28 4.49
N VAL A 20 -28.71 2.74 3.68
CA VAL A 20 -28.62 1.29 3.45
C VAL A 20 -28.23 0.55 4.72
N SER A 21 -27.27 1.09 5.50
CA SER A 21 -26.83 0.47 6.76
C SER A 21 -27.91 0.47 7.84
N LEU A 22 -28.80 1.47 7.86
CA LEU A 22 -29.84 1.58 8.87
C LEU A 22 -31.11 0.82 8.48
N LEU A 23 -31.50 0.86 7.19
CA LEU A 23 -32.71 0.21 6.66
C LEU A 23 -32.48 -1.26 6.27
N GLY A 24 -31.23 -1.69 6.11
CA GLY A 24 -30.88 -3.06 5.78
C GLY A 24 -31.12 -4.05 6.94
N PRO A 25 -31.46 -5.32 6.65
CA PRO A 25 -31.66 -6.34 7.67
C PRO A 25 -30.38 -6.56 8.47
N ARG A 26 -30.47 -6.42 9.79
CA ARG A 26 -29.34 -6.68 10.69
C ARG A 26 -29.24 -8.17 10.98
N THR A 27 -28.37 -8.86 10.23
CA THR A 27 -27.97 -10.23 10.56
C THR A 27 -26.76 -10.16 11.50
N SER A 28 -26.94 -10.51 12.77
CA SER A 28 -25.81 -10.66 13.69
C SER A 28 -25.08 -11.96 13.39
N PHE A 29 -23.89 -11.86 12.81
CA PHE A 29 -22.98 -12.98 12.61
C PHE A 29 -21.75 -12.80 13.48
N ASN A 30 -21.19 -13.90 13.98
CA ASN A 30 -19.95 -13.87 14.75
C ASN A 30 -18.78 -13.57 13.80
N MET A 31 -18.39 -12.30 13.73
CA MET A 31 -17.34 -11.82 12.84
C MET A 31 -15.96 -12.39 13.21
N ASP A 32 -15.73 -12.69 14.48
CA ASP A 32 -14.48 -13.32 14.92
C ASP A 32 -14.36 -14.75 14.40
N GLN A 33 -15.49 -15.45 14.24
CA GLN A 33 -15.53 -16.76 13.59
C GLN A 33 -15.32 -16.62 12.07
N LEU A 34 -15.99 -15.67 11.40
CA LEU A 34 -15.84 -15.45 9.95
C LEU A 34 -14.39 -15.17 9.54
N LEU A 35 -13.70 -14.39 10.38
CA LEU A 35 -12.36 -13.88 10.09
C LEU A 35 -11.27 -14.73 10.76
N HIS A 36 -11.61 -15.91 11.29
CA HIS A 36 -10.70 -16.80 12.00
C HIS A 36 -9.80 -16.05 13.00
N ARG A 37 -10.41 -15.18 13.83
CA ARG A 37 -9.71 -14.31 14.77
C ARG A 37 -9.96 -14.71 16.21
N GLY A 38 -8.95 -14.56 17.06
CA GLY A 38 -9.07 -14.78 18.50
C GLY A 38 -9.23 -16.26 18.82
N LYS A 39 -10.43 -16.67 19.29
CA LYS A 39 -10.68 -18.07 19.69
C LYS A 39 -10.80 -19.03 18.51
N TYR A 40 -11.01 -18.51 17.30
CA TYR A 40 -11.17 -19.28 16.06
C TYR A 40 -9.94 -19.14 15.14
N GLU A 41 -8.77 -18.81 15.71
CA GLU A 41 -7.53 -18.60 14.95
C GLU A 41 -6.96 -19.92 14.42
N ILE A 42 -6.84 -20.02 13.08
CA ILE A 42 -6.27 -21.19 12.41
C ILE A 42 -4.74 -21.07 12.41
N GLU A 43 -4.04 -22.14 12.82
CA GLU A 43 -2.56 -22.21 12.84
C GLU A 43 -1.91 -21.86 11.49
N ALA A 44 -2.58 -22.19 10.38
CA ALA A 44 -2.12 -21.87 9.02
C ALA A 44 -2.16 -20.36 8.69
N ASP A 45 -3.03 -19.60 9.36
CA ASP A 45 -3.25 -18.16 9.14
C ASP A 45 -2.59 -17.29 10.22
N LYS A 46 -1.84 -17.91 11.15
CA LYS A 46 -0.90 -17.21 12.02
C LYS A 46 0.18 -16.56 11.16
N VAL A 47 -0.10 -15.34 10.71
CA VAL A 47 0.94 -14.40 10.31
C VAL A 47 1.91 -14.35 11.48
N GLN A 48 3.17 -14.74 11.27
CA GLN A 48 4.25 -14.63 12.24
C GLN A 48 4.49 -13.14 12.58
N ALA A 49 3.56 -12.51 13.29
CA ALA A 49 3.72 -11.25 13.97
C ALA A 49 4.54 -11.51 15.22
N THR A 50 5.73 -12.08 15.07
CA THR A 50 6.70 -12.18 16.14
C THR A 50 7.01 -10.75 16.57
N GLN A 51 6.59 -10.41 17.79
CA GLN A 51 6.79 -9.13 18.46
C GLN A 51 8.27 -8.84 18.76
N GLU A 52 9.10 -8.80 17.74
CA GLU A 52 10.45 -8.29 17.90
C GLU A 52 10.42 -6.77 17.68
N SER A 53 10.90 -6.06 18.69
CA SER A 53 10.92 -4.61 18.75
C SER A 53 11.76 -4.02 17.61
N LEU A 54 11.10 -3.55 16.56
CA LEU A 54 11.77 -2.78 15.51
C LEU A 54 12.46 -1.53 16.12
N PRO A 55 13.67 -1.16 15.66
CA PRO A 55 14.35 0.04 16.12
C PRO A 55 13.52 1.30 15.81
N ARG A 56 13.53 2.28 16.72
CA ARG A 56 12.66 3.47 16.71
C ARG A 56 12.63 4.23 15.37
N TRP A 57 13.78 4.34 14.71
CA TRP A 57 13.86 5.04 13.42
C TRP A 57 13.07 4.34 12.31
N LYS A 58 13.02 3.00 12.28
CA LYS A 58 12.19 2.27 11.30
C LYS A 58 10.69 2.47 11.55
N LYS A 59 10.28 2.59 12.82
CA LYS A 59 8.88 2.91 13.18
C LYS A 59 8.48 4.32 12.76
N ILE A 60 9.36 5.31 12.92
CA ILE A 60 9.11 6.70 12.50
C ILE A 60 8.94 6.80 10.98
N VAL A 61 9.72 6.02 10.23
CA VAL A 61 9.63 5.95 8.76
C VAL A 61 8.57 4.93 8.32
N GLY A 62 7.70 4.42 9.21
CA GLY A 62 6.61 3.50 8.83
C GLY A 62 7.06 2.17 8.20
N ILE A 63 8.31 1.77 8.36
CA ILE A 63 8.84 0.50 7.84
C ILE A 63 8.41 -0.62 8.81
N THR A 64 7.35 -1.32 8.44
CA THR A 64 6.85 -2.52 9.14
C THR A 64 7.69 -3.76 8.77
N LYS A 65 7.76 -4.78 9.64
CA LYS A 65 8.50 -6.03 9.38
C LYS A 65 7.99 -6.83 8.17
N GLU A 66 6.77 -6.53 7.73
CA GLU A 66 6.14 -7.10 6.53
C GLU A 66 6.77 -6.59 5.23
N PHE A 67 7.58 -5.53 5.28
CA PHE A 67 8.32 -5.07 4.11
C PHE A 67 9.34 -6.13 3.69
N THR A 68 9.13 -6.69 2.50
CA THR A 68 10.17 -7.48 1.83
C THR A 68 11.40 -6.59 1.64
N LYS A 69 12.60 -7.15 1.82
CA LYS A 69 13.86 -6.42 1.58
C LYS A 69 13.92 -5.77 0.19
N MET A 70 13.24 -6.37 -0.80
CA MET A 70 13.10 -5.84 -2.16
C MET A 70 12.19 -4.62 -2.24
N ASP A 71 11.14 -4.55 -1.42
CA ASP A 71 10.15 -3.46 -1.40
C ASP A 71 10.65 -2.26 -0.57
N MET A 72 11.59 -2.52 0.36
CA MET A 72 12.22 -1.48 1.18
C MET A 72 13.15 -0.57 0.37
N ILE A 73 13.80 -1.10 -0.68
CA ILE A 73 14.76 -0.36 -1.51
C ILE A 73 14.10 0.82 -2.25
N PRO A 74 13.05 0.62 -3.06
CA PRO A 74 12.39 1.75 -3.75
C PRO A 74 11.76 2.72 -2.76
N TYR A 75 11.29 2.24 -1.61
CA TYR A 75 10.74 3.08 -0.56
C TYR A 75 11.77 4.06 0.00
N ILE A 76 12.93 3.57 0.47
CA ILE A 76 14.00 4.42 1.00
C ILE A 76 14.61 5.28 -0.11
N ALA A 77 14.77 4.72 -1.31
CA ALA A 77 15.27 5.46 -2.46
C ALA A 77 14.35 6.64 -2.81
N SER A 78 13.03 6.45 -2.78
CA SER A 78 12.07 7.52 -3.07
C SER A 78 12.20 8.67 -2.07
N ILE A 79 12.31 8.36 -0.78
CA ILE A 79 12.51 9.35 0.29
C ILE A 79 13.83 10.10 0.06
N GLY A 80 14.92 9.35 -0.18
CA GLY A 80 16.24 9.94 -0.45
C GLY A 80 16.24 10.86 -1.66
N ILE A 81 15.68 10.41 -2.78
CA ILE A 81 15.57 11.19 -4.02
C ILE A 81 14.78 12.49 -3.77
N MET A 82 13.66 12.43 -3.04
CA MET A 82 12.87 13.62 -2.71
C MET A 82 13.66 14.63 -1.88
N PHE A 83 14.37 14.19 -0.84
CA PHE A 83 15.21 15.08 -0.03
C PHE A 83 16.38 15.64 -0.81
N THR A 84 17.06 14.83 -1.63
CA THR A 84 18.16 15.29 -2.49
C THR A 84 17.68 16.35 -3.48
N HIS A 85 16.51 16.18 -4.09
CA HIS A 85 15.93 17.17 -5.00
C HIS A 85 15.56 18.45 -4.27
N TRP A 86 14.93 18.35 -3.09
CA TRP A 86 14.52 19.52 -2.32
C TRP A 86 15.72 20.36 -1.88
N ILE A 87 16.76 19.72 -1.34
CA ILE A 87 18.01 20.38 -0.94
C ILE A 87 18.72 20.93 -2.18
N GLY A 88 18.87 20.12 -3.23
CA GLY A 88 19.54 20.52 -4.46
C GLY A 88 18.88 21.73 -5.13
N PHE A 89 17.56 21.73 -5.24
CA PHE A 89 16.78 22.85 -5.77
C PHE A 89 16.93 24.11 -4.91
N SER A 90 16.90 23.96 -3.58
CA SER A 90 17.08 25.07 -2.65
C SER A 90 18.47 25.70 -2.77
N VAL A 91 19.52 24.88 -2.82
CA VAL A 91 20.92 25.33 -2.97
C VAL A 91 21.11 26.05 -4.31
N VAL A 92 20.65 25.47 -5.42
CA VAL A 92 20.74 26.10 -6.76
C VAL A 92 20.00 27.45 -6.78
N SER A 93 18.82 27.52 -6.16
CA SER A 93 18.04 28.76 -6.07
C SER A 93 18.74 29.83 -5.23
N ILE A 94 19.34 29.46 -4.09
CA ILE A 94 20.10 30.39 -3.25
C ILE A 94 21.33 30.94 -3.98
N VAL A 95 22.11 30.06 -4.60
CA VAL A 95 23.29 30.46 -5.40
C VAL A 95 22.89 31.42 -6.52
N TYR A 96 21.79 31.11 -7.21
CA TYR A 96 21.26 31.97 -8.26
C TYR A 96 20.86 33.36 -7.73
N LEU A 97 20.20 33.45 -6.57
CA LEU A 97 19.81 34.73 -5.97
C LEU A 97 21.02 35.59 -5.58
N ILE A 98 22.08 34.98 -5.04
CA ILE A 98 23.33 35.67 -4.68
C ILE A 98 24.02 36.24 -5.93
N ILE A 99 24.14 35.44 -7.00
CA ILE A 99 24.79 35.85 -8.25
C ILE A 99 23.97 36.94 -8.97
N LYS A 100 22.65 36.80 -9.00
CA LYS A 100 21.75 37.79 -9.62
C LYS A 100 21.87 39.16 -8.94
N ASN A 101 21.94 39.19 -7.60
CA ASN A 101 22.03 40.44 -6.83
C ASN A 101 23.33 41.21 -7.10
N ASN A 102 24.43 40.51 -7.41
CA ASN A 102 25.74 41.13 -7.57
C ASN A 102 26.10 41.49 -9.03
N ALA A 103 25.43 40.93 -10.05
CA ALA A 103 25.96 40.96 -11.42
C ALA A 103 24.95 41.24 -12.55
N GLY A 104 23.69 41.62 -12.27
CA GLY A 104 22.72 41.93 -13.34
C GLY A 104 22.47 40.77 -14.32
N PHE A 105 22.52 39.54 -13.80
CA PHE A 105 22.60 38.31 -14.57
C PHE A 105 21.31 37.99 -15.34
N HIS A 106 21.42 37.56 -16.61
CA HIS A 106 20.28 37.19 -17.45
C HIS A 106 19.70 35.82 -17.03
N ALA A 107 18.54 35.87 -16.35
CA ALA A 107 17.84 34.75 -15.72
C ALA A 107 17.54 33.54 -16.61
N ASN A 108 17.23 33.77 -17.88
CA ASN A 108 16.49 32.80 -18.71
C ASN A 108 17.35 31.59 -19.11
N LEU A 109 18.60 31.79 -19.50
CA LEU A 109 19.45 30.69 -19.99
C LEU A 109 19.91 29.76 -18.86
N TYR A 110 20.14 30.30 -17.67
CA TYR A 110 20.54 29.50 -16.51
C TYR A 110 19.39 28.62 -16.02
N TRP A 111 18.20 29.20 -15.87
CA TRP A 111 17.02 28.43 -15.48
C TRP A 111 16.67 27.36 -16.51
N LEU A 112 16.78 27.66 -17.81
CA LEU A 112 16.54 26.67 -18.86
C LEU A 112 17.51 25.49 -18.76
N ARG A 113 18.80 25.74 -18.47
CA ARG A 113 19.79 24.67 -18.25
C ARG A 113 19.50 23.84 -17.01
N VAL A 114 19.08 24.46 -15.91
CA VAL A 114 18.66 23.75 -14.68
C VAL A 114 17.47 22.84 -14.97
N TRP A 115 16.42 23.37 -15.62
CA TRP A 115 15.25 22.58 -16.01
C TRP A 115 15.61 21.43 -16.95
N GLN A 116 16.49 21.66 -17.91
CA GLN A 116 16.95 20.61 -18.82
C GLN A 116 17.62 19.45 -18.04
N VAL A 117 18.50 19.74 -17.09
CA VAL A 117 19.15 18.72 -16.26
C VAL A 117 18.12 17.97 -15.39
N LEU A 118 17.18 18.69 -14.77
CA LEU A 118 16.13 18.09 -13.95
C LEU A 118 15.25 17.14 -14.77
N ILE A 119 14.83 17.54 -15.97
CA ILE A 119 14.00 16.71 -16.85
C ILE A 119 14.73 15.43 -17.25
N TYR A 120 16.01 15.51 -17.66
CA TYR A 120 16.78 14.30 -17.98
C TYR A 120 16.93 13.38 -16.77
N HIS A 121 17.15 13.95 -15.58
CA HIS A 121 17.26 13.17 -14.36
C HIS A 121 15.96 12.41 -14.04
N TRP A 122 14.80 13.09 -14.09
CA TRP A 122 13.49 12.46 -13.91
C TRP A 122 13.18 11.41 -14.96
N PHE A 123 13.58 11.65 -16.22
CA PHE A 123 13.39 10.69 -17.30
C PHE A 123 14.20 9.40 -17.07
N ILE A 124 15.47 9.52 -16.69
CA ILE A 124 16.32 8.37 -16.39
C ILE A 124 15.79 7.60 -15.17
N LEU A 125 15.45 8.30 -14.09
CA LEU A 125 14.86 7.67 -12.91
C LEU A 125 13.55 6.96 -13.23
N GLY A 126 12.70 7.56 -14.08
CA GLY A 126 11.47 6.97 -14.57
C GLY A 126 11.72 5.63 -15.27
N ILE A 127 12.66 5.58 -16.22
CA ILE A 127 13.03 4.35 -16.92
C ILE A 127 13.50 3.28 -15.92
N VAL A 128 14.42 3.63 -15.01
CA VAL A 128 14.95 2.69 -14.01
C VAL A 128 13.83 2.16 -13.10
N ALA A 129 12.93 3.05 -12.65
CA ALA A 129 11.79 2.68 -11.82
C ALA A 129 10.81 1.78 -12.57
N THR A 130 10.49 2.07 -13.83
CA THR A 130 9.63 1.23 -14.67
C THR A 130 10.22 -0.16 -14.84
N VAL A 131 11.50 -0.25 -15.19
CA VAL A 131 12.19 -1.54 -15.33
C VAL A 131 12.12 -2.32 -14.01
N TRP A 132 12.46 -1.68 -12.89
CA TRP A 132 12.41 -2.31 -11.57
C TRP A 132 11.01 -2.82 -11.21
N ILE A 133 9.98 -1.97 -11.36
CA ILE A 133 8.59 -2.31 -11.02
C ILE A 133 8.08 -3.45 -11.90
N VAL A 134 8.40 -3.45 -13.19
CA VAL A 134 7.98 -4.53 -14.10
C VAL A 134 8.62 -5.86 -13.69
N PHE A 135 9.92 -5.89 -13.47
CA PHE A 135 10.61 -7.12 -13.06
C PHE A 135 10.20 -7.61 -11.67
N GLY A 136 10.07 -6.70 -10.70
CA GLY A 136 9.58 -7.01 -9.36
C GLY A 136 8.14 -7.53 -9.37
N GLY A 137 7.25 -6.81 -10.04
CA GLY A 137 5.84 -7.15 -10.17
C GLY A 137 5.61 -8.51 -10.82
N ILE A 138 6.34 -8.83 -11.89
CA ILE A 138 6.25 -10.16 -12.53
C ILE A 138 6.69 -11.28 -11.58
N LYS A 139 7.77 -11.06 -10.80
CA LYS A 139 8.26 -12.05 -9.84
C LYS A 139 7.26 -12.31 -8.72
N ASP A 140 6.69 -11.25 -8.17
CA ASP A 140 5.72 -11.36 -7.08
C ASP A 140 4.39 -11.94 -7.56
N LEU A 141 3.97 -11.61 -8.79
CA LEU A 141 2.81 -12.22 -9.41
C LEU A 141 2.98 -13.74 -9.57
N LYS A 142 4.15 -14.20 -10.04
CA LYS A 142 4.44 -15.64 -10.12
C LYS A 142 4.43 -16.31 -8.74
N LYS A 143 4.95 -15.63 -7.72
CA LYS A 143 4.95 -16.14 -6.34
C LYS A 143 3.53 -16.24 -5.78
N LEU A 144 2.66 -15.29 -6.10
CA LEU A 144 1.25 -15.32 -5.74
C LEU A 144 0.54 -16.52 -6.37
N PHE A 145 0.67 -16.72 -7.69
CA PHE A 145 0.06 -17.88 -8.36
C PHE A 145 0.56 -19.21 -7.80
N LYS A 146 1.87 -19.33 -7.51
CA LYS A 146 2.41 -20.54 -6.87
C LYS A 146 1.82 -20.78 -5.47
N ARG A 147 1.59 -19.72 -4.69
CA ARG A 147 0.95 -19.82 -3.37
C ARG A 147 -0.51 -20.23 -3.48
N LEU A 148 -1.24 -19.67 -4.46
CA LEU A 148 -2.63 -20.02 -4.72
C LEU A 148 -2.79 -21.46 -5.20
N ASP A 149 -1.84 -21.96 -5.97
CA ASP A 149 -1.82 -23.35 -6.44
C ASP A 149 -1.54 -24.35 -5.31
N ALA A 150 -0.68 -23.96 -4.36
CA ALA A 150 -0.37 -24.77 -3.18
C ALA A 150 -1.40 -24.61 -2.02
N ALA A 151 -2.31 -23.63 -2.12
CA ALA A 151 -3.32 -23.42 -1.10
C ALA A 151 -4.39 -24.53 -1.18
N LYS A 152 -4.63 -25.21 -0.05
CA LYS A 152 -5.64 -26.26 0.06
C LYS A 152 -7.02 -25.62 -0.15
N ARG A 153 -7.68 -25.93 -1.27
CA ARG A 153 -9.05 -25.47 -1.55
C ARG A 153 -10.03 -26.40 -0.85
N SER A 154 -10.87 -25.86 0.02
CA SER A 154 -12.08 -26.52 0.48
C SER A 154 -13.23 -26.05 -0.41
N ASP A 155 -13.93 -26.96 -1.07
CA ASP A 155 -15.09 -26.62 -1.92
C ASP A 155 -16.28 -26.06 -1.10
N LEU A 156 -16.22 -26.17 0.23
CA LEU A 156 -17.20 -25.61 1.16
C LEU A 156 -16.84 -24.20 1.67
N ASP A 157 -15.63 -23.71 1.35
CA ASP A 157 -15.25 -22.32 1.61
C ASP A 157 -15.67 -21.43 0.44
N ASP A 158 -16.99 -21.41 0.16
CA ASP A 158 -17.60 -20.62 -0.92
C ASP A 158 -18.06 -19.22 -0.45
N GLY A 159 -17.67 -18.85 0.78
CA GLY A 159 -18.04 -17.59 1.43
C GLY A 159 -19.51 -17.51 1.83
N ARG A 160 -20.29 -18.60 1.72
CA ARG A 160 -21.68 -18.64 2.17
C ARG A 160 -21.74 -19.13 3.61
N VAL A 161 -22.51 -18.40 4.39
CA VAL A 161 -22.85 -18.77 5.77
C VAL A 161 -24.25 -19.36 5.77
N VAL A 162 -24.40 -20.58 6.29
CA VAL A 162 -25.69 -21.23 6.49
C VAL A 162 -25.88 -21.43 7.99
N GLY A 163 -26.98 -20.94 8.55
CA GLY A 163 -27.32 -21.22 9.96
C GLY A 163 -26.34 -20.68 11.01
N HIS A 164 -25.68 -19.53 10.75
CA HIS A 164 -24.69 -18.90 11.63
C HIS A 164 -23.34 -19.62 11.80
N HIS A 165 -23.02 -20.58 10.92
CA HIS A 165 -21.69 -21.19 10.82
C HIS A 165 -21.23 -21.27 9.36
N SER A 166 -19.92 -21.36 9.14
CA SER A 166 -19.35 -21.65 7.82
C SER A 166 -19.56 -23.13 7.51
N LEU A 167 -19.91 -23.47 6.26
CA LEU A 167 -20.03 -24.86 5.84
C LEU A 167 -18.69 -25.60 5.97
N ALA A 168 -17.56 -24.90 5.81
CA ALA A 168 -16.23 -25.44 6.04
C ALA A 168 -16.00 -25.87 7.50
N ASP A 169 -16.50 -25.09 8.48
CA ASP A 169 -16.41 -25.40 9.91
C ASP A 169 -17.26 -26.62 10.27
N GLU A 170 -18.44 -26.77 9.64
CA GLU A 170 -19.37 -27.88 9.89
C GLU A 170 -18.78 -29.23 9.47
N GLN A 171 -18.06 -29.27 8.33
CA GLN A 171 -17.40 -30.48 7.87
C GLN A 171 -16.14 -30.82 8.68
N GLU A 172 -15.36 -29.83 9.12
CA GLU A 172 -14.21 -30.08 10.00
C GLU A 172 -14.67 -30.66 11.36
N LEU A 173 -15.79 -30.17 11.88
CA LEU A 173 -16.44 -30.74 13.07
C LEU A 173 -16.94 -32.17 12.86
N SER A 174 -17.51 -32.50 11.69
CA SER A 174 -17.96 -33.87 11.40
C SER A 174 -16.80 -34.85 11.28
N ASP A 175 -15.73 -34.46 10.59
CA ASP A 175 -14.55 -35.31 10.39
C ASP A 175 -13.86 -35.64 11.74
N VAL A 176 -13.80 -34.68 12.67
CA VAL A 176 -13.25 -34.89 14.04
C VAL A 176 -14.12 -35.81 14.90
N LEU A 177 -15.43 -35.91 14.63
CA LEU A 177 -16.35 -36.76 15.39
C LEU A 177 -16.43 -38.20 14.86
N GLU A 178 -15.98 -38.44 13.62
CA GLU A 178 -15.91 -39.77 13.01
C GLU A 178 -14.59 -40.51 13.26
N ASP A 179 -13.52 -39.79 13.66
CA ASP A 179 -12.23 -40.32 14.13
C ASP A 179 -12.22 -40.68 15.64
#